data_AF-A0A3C2CWA9-F1
#
_entry.id   AF-A0A3C2CWA9-F1
#
_cell.length_a   1.000
_cell.length_b   1.000
_cell.length_c   1.000
_cell.angle_alpha   90.00
_cell.angle_beta   90.00
_cell.angle_gamma   90.00
#
_symmetry.space_group_name_H-M   'P 1'
#
loop_
_entity.id
_entity.type
_entity.pdbx_description
1 polymer ?
#
loop_
_entity_poly.entity_id
_entity_poly.type
_entity_poly.pdbx_seq_one_letter_code
_entity_poly.pdbx_strand_id
1 'polypeptide(L)'
;MSIKRTKLNVYDMTCTSCEKRVERTLNKMEGVIIAKASFSGQYVQIGYDDSLCSLKQIKEGIKAAGYSTESSKDSRFIGLVMIAAAIILLGMNTAGFDMEAKLNNASYAVLFVVGILTSIHCVGMCGGIMLSQTINKGNKGRLSSMKPGLLYNLGRVTSYTILGGAVGAVGSVFALSLPAQAGMQMFAGVFMIMMGLNMAGFSAFRKFQIKLPAAVCKIQAKPRAPFLVGILNGFMPCGPLQTMQIFALGTGSAAAGALSMFMFSLGTVPLMVTVGALSGLLSKAYTKKILKFSGVLIIMLGLIMSNRGLAIAGMNASPVAFLARIGAFGTDYASAGAIKATIKDGVQYLNMTASYSGYTPNVLYVQKDIPVKWIVDGKEISSCNKTIVIPALNIQAQLQSGNNEIAFTPGEGDLNFSCWMGMIRGQIKVVEDLEAVTASASIPAEGIPAGRPAEESEVQTKPSIYGPDITQVPTDRLVKKAALSGAAQTIEVKGIGYEIEPLIFITEVNIPVKMSLDLTAFDNPQGKFTIIDTSNMQIIHEFQGTNGIVDTEFTMNKAGTYGIYLGENLLGVIEPLENFDSVPEEEIRSKYLR
;
A
#
# COMPACT_ATOMS: atom_id res chain seq x y z
N MET A 1 7.53 -44.72 48.53
CA MET A 1 7.38 -43.95 47.28
C MET A 1 5.99 -44.22 46.72
N SER A 2 5.15 -43.20 46.63
CA SER A 2 3.82 -43.33 46.04
C SER A 2 3.83 -42.57 44.72
N ILE A 3 4.21 -43.28 43.64
CA ILE A 3 4.22 -42.71 42.30
C ILE A 3 2.78 -42.42 41.88
N LYS A 4 2.44 -41.14 41.74
CA LYS A 4 1.13 -40.68 41.28
C LYS A 4 1.21 -40.25 39.82
N ARG A 5 0.13 -40.51 39.08
CA ARG A 5 -0.06 -40.01 37.71
C ARG A 5 -1.24 -39.06 37.70
N THR A 6 -0.99 -37.82 37.29
CA THR A 6 -2.02 -36.79 37.21
C THR A 6 -2.00 -36.12 35.85
N LYS A 7 -3.19 -35.80 35.34
CA LYS A 7 -3.38 -34.90 34.21
C LYS A 7 -3.77 -33.53 34.73
N LEU A 8 -3.00 -32.51 34.36
CA LEU A 8 -3.22 -31.14 34.84
C LEU A 8 -3.39 -30.21 33.65
N ASN A 9 -4.43 -29.37 33.70
CA ASN A 9 -4.68 -28.40 32.63
C ASN A 9 -3.63 -27.30 32.65
N VAL A 10 -3.07 -27.00 31.48
CA VAL A 10 -2.06 -25.97 31.28
C VAL A 10 -2.53 -25.09 30.13
N TYR A 11 -2.96 -23.89 30.48
CA TYR A 11 -3.52 -22.91 29.56
C TYR A 11 -2.44 -22.03 28.94
N ASP A 12 -2.78 -21.48 27.76
CA ASP A 12 -1.97 -20.56 26.95
C ASP A 12 -0.70 -21.18 26.32
N MET A 13 -0.65 -22.50 26.17
CA MET A 13 0.32 -23.10 25.25
C MET A 13 -0.11 -22.85 23.80
N THR A 14 0.77 -22.27 22.98
CA THR A 14 0.45 -21.89 21.59
C THR A 14 1.20 -22.70 20.53
N CYS A 15 2.23 -23.45 20.91
CA CYS A 15 3.02 -24.25 19.95
C CYS A 15 3.75 -25.42 20.62
N THR A 16 4.34 -26.31 19.81
CA THR A 16 5.17 -27.43 20.26
C THR A 16 6.41 -27.01 21.06
N SER A 17 6.94 -25.81 20.79
CA SER A 17 8.01 -25.25 21.62
C SER A 17 7.53 -24.88 23.03
N CYS A 18 6.25 -24.50 23.20
CA CYS A 18 5.64 -24.30 24.51
C CYS A 18 5.48 -25.63 25.26
N GLU A 19 5.05 -26.70 24.58
CA GLU A 19 4.99 -28.05 25.17
C GLU A 19 6.37 -28.46 25.69
N LYS A 20 7.38 -28.43 24.83
CA LYS A 20 8.75 -28.83 25.17
C LYS A 20 9.34 -27.99 26.30
N ARG A 21 8.89 -26.74 26.46
CA ARG A 21 9.29 -25.87 27.58
C ARG A 21 8.68 -26.37 28.89
N VAL A 22 7.37 -26.62 28.91
CA VAL A 22 6.68 -27.16 30.10
C VAL A 22 7.28 -28.52 30.49
N GLU A 23 7.48 -29.41 29.52
CA GLU A 23 8.12 -30.71 29.73
C GLU A 23 9.53 -30.57 30.31
N ARG A 24 10.37 -29.71 29.74
CA ARG A 24 11.75 -29.53 30.22
C ARG A 24 11.80 -28.90 31.61
N THR A 25 10.90 -27.98 31.94
CA THR A 25 10.85 -27.40 33.28
C THR A 25 10.45 -28.46 34.30
N LEU A 26 9.40 -29.23 34.02
CA LEU A 26 8.89 -30.24 34.94
C LEU A 26 9.83 -31.44 35.07
N ASN A 27 10.40 -31.95 33.98
CA ASN A 27 11.35 -33.07 34.02
C ASN A 27 12.68 -32.72 34.72
N LYS A 28 12.94 -31.44 35.02
CA LYS A 28 14.10 -31.00 35.82
C LYS A 28 13.79 -30.85 37.31
N MET A 29 12.52 -30.93 37.71
CA MET A 29 12.13 -30.85 39.10
C MET A 29 12.44 -32.16 39.80
N GLU A 30 12.99 -32.07 41.00
CA GLU A 30 13.20 -33.21 41.86
C GLU A 30 11.86 -33.86 42.21
N GLY A 31 11.79 -35.20 42.14
CA GLY A 31 10.56 -35.97 42.36
C GLY A 31 9.64 -36.11 41.14
N VAL A 32 9.90 -35.44 40.00
CA VAL A 32 9.16 -35.67 38.75
C VAL A 32 9.87 -36.75 37.91
N ILE A 33 9.15 -37.82 37.59
CA ILE A 33 9.68 -38.97 36.84
C ILE A 33 9.49 -38.76 35.33
N ILE A 34 8.31 -38.25 34.95
CA ILE A 34 8.00 -37.96 33.55
C ILE A 34 6.93 -36.88 33.44
N ALA A 35 7.13 -35.93 32.55
CA ALA A 35 6.15 -34.94 32.14
C ALA A 35 6.02 -34.93 30.61
N LYS A 36 4.79 -35.11 30.12
CA LYS A 36 4.42 -35.00 28.70
C LYS A 36 3.31 -33.97 28.52
N ALA A 37 3.59 -32.90 27.80
CA ALA A 37 2.66 -31.79 27.59
C ALA A 37 1.96 -31.91 26.23
N SER A 38 0.75 -31.36 26.15
CA SER A 38 -0.03 -31.23 24.93
C SER A 38 -0.60 -29.82 24.82
N PHE A 39 -0.09 -29.02 23.88
CA PHE A 39 -0.63 -27.71 23.52
C PHE A 39 -2.00 -27.88 22.87
N SER A 40 -2.19 -28.91 22.02
CA SER A 40 -3.47 -29.12 21.37
C SER A 40 -4.57 -29.43 22.38
N GLY A 41 -4.25 -30.21 23.42
CA GLY A 41 -5.14 -30.53 24.53
C GLY A 41 -5.12 -29.55 25.71
N GLN A 42 -4.20 -28.59 25.75
CA GLN A 42 -3.97 -27.68 26.90
C GLN A 42 -3.82 -28.44 28.24
N TYR A 43 -3.02 -29.50 28.26
CA TYR A 43 -2.74 -30.26 29.48
C TYR A 43 -1.31 -30.78 29.52
N VAL A 44 -0.89 -31.22 30.70
CA VAL A 44 0.33 -32.01 30.91
C VAL A 44 -0.02 -33.27 31.70
N GLN A 45 0.50 -34.41 31.26
CA GLN A 45 0.46 -35.67 32.01
C GLN A 45 1.78 -35.80 32.76
N ILE A 46 1.69 -35.99 34.08
CA ILE A 46 2.84 -35.99 34.97
C ILE A 46 2.81 -37.27 35.81
N GLY A 47 3.92 -38.01 35.80
CA GLY A 47 4.24 -39.03 36.78
C GLY A 47 5.25 -38.46 37.78
N TYR A 48 4.90 -38.42 39.07
CA TYR A 48 5.75 -37.84 40.12
C TYR A 48 5.63 -38.64 41.44
N ASP A 49 6.66 -38.56 42.27
CA ASP A 49 6.66 -39.14 43.62
C ASP A 49 6.16 -38.10 44.63
N ASP A 50 5.01 -38.38 45.24
CA ASP A 50 4.29 -37.45 46.12
C ASP A 50 5.03 -37.20 47.46
N SER A 51 6.03 -38.02 47.80
CA SER A 51 6.94 -37.76 48.93
C SER A 51 8.04 -36.74 48.63
N LEU A 52 8.37 -36.51 47.36
CA LEU A 52 9.46 -35.62 46.94
C LEU A 52 8.96 -34.34 46.27
N CYS A 53 7.79 -34.39 45.63
CA CYS A 53 7.22 -33.24 44.91
C CYS A 53 5.71 -33.18 45.11
N SER A 54 5.20 -32.01 45.50
CA SER A 54 3.77 -31.78 45.67
C SER A 54 3.12 -31.21 44.41
N LEU A 55 1.82 -31.42 44.26
CA LEU A 55 1.03 -30.82 43.17
C LEU A 55 1.12 -29.28 43.14
N LYS A 56 1.30 -28.64 44.31
CA LYS A 56 1.48 -27.18 44.42
C LYS A 56 2.80 -26.74 43.80
N GLN A 57 3.91 -27.42 44.11
CA GLN A 57 5.22 -27.15 43.52
C GLN A 57 5.20 -27.36 42.00
N ILE A 58 4.48 -28.37 41.52
CA ILE A 58 4.29 -28.60 40.07
C ILE A 58 3.54 -27.43 39.43
N LYS A 59 2.44 -26.95 40.03
CA LYS A 59 1.71 -25.77 39.53
C LYS A 59 2.57 -24.51 39.54
N GLU A 60 3.40 -24.33 40.57
CA GLU A 60 4.38 -23.23 40.65
C GLU A 60 5.45 -23.36 39.56
N GLY A 61 5.95 -24.57 39.28
CA GLY A 61 6.86 -24.84 38.17
C GLY A 61 6.25 -24.49 36.80
N ILE A 62 4.97 -24.79 36.59
CA ILE A 62 4.23 -24.40 35.38
C ILE A 62 4.07 -22.87 35.29
N LYS A 63 3.76 -22.21 36.41
CA LYS A 63 3.67 -20.75 36.50
C LYS A 63 5.02 -20.09 36.24
N ALA A 64 6.09 -20.65 36.79
CA ALA A 64 7.47 -20.24 36.54
C ALA A 64 7.87 -20.46 35.07
N ALA A 65 7.34 -21.49 34.40
CA ALA A 65 7.52 -21.67 32.96
C ALA A 65 6.76 -20.63 32.11
N GLY A 66 5.82 -19.88 32.70
CA GLY A 66 5.05 -18.81 32.07
C GLY A 66 3.63 -19.19 31.66
N TYR A 67 3.10 -20.29 32.17
CA TYR A 67 1.77 -20.83 31.81
C TYR A 67 0.82 -20.85 33.01
N SER A 68 -0.49 -20.86 32.74
CA SER A 68 -1.52 -20.89 33.79
C SER A 68 -2.07 -22.30 33.97
N THR A 69 -2.50 -22.63 35.18
CA THR A 69 -3.26 -23.87 35.47
C THR A 69 -4.74 -23.59 35.75
N GLU A 70 -5.11 -22.31 35.70
CA GLU A 70 -6.46 -21.80 35.94
C GLU A 70 -7.05 -21.25 34.63
N SER A 71 -8.34 -21.52 34.42
CA SER A 71 -9.09 -21.07 33.24
C SER A 71 -9.37 -19.58 33.34
N SER A 72 -8.92 -18.78 32.38
CA SER A 72 -9.33 -17.37 32.28
C SER A 72 -10.63 -17.28 31.47
N LYS A 73 -11.64 -16.55 31.99
CA LYS A 73 -12.87 -16.21 31.27
C LYS A 73 -12.55 -15.53 29.93
N ASP A 74 -13.34 -15.88 28.92
CA ASP A 74 -13.08 -15.65 27.50
C ASP A 74 -13.57 -14.28 27.01
N SER A 75 -13.15 -13.18 27.66
CA SER A 75 -13.38 -11.80 27.13
C SER A 75 -12.48 -11.45 25.93
N ARG A 76 -11.89 -12.48 25.30
CA ARG A 76 -10.80 -12.39 24.31
C ARG A 76 -11.29 -11.95 22.93
N PHE A 77 -12.55 -12.23 22.61
CA PHE A 77 -13.15 -11.88 21.33
C PHE A 77 -13.41 -10.37 21.20
N ILE A 78 -13.96 -9.75 22.24
CA ILE A 78 -14.30 -8.31 22.23
C ILE A 78 -13.04 -7.44 22.12
N GLY A 79 -11.98 -7.76 22.87
CA GLY A 79 -10.71 -7.03 22.75
C GLY A 79 -10.05 -7.18 21.37
N LEU A 80 -10.20 -8.34 20.73
CA LEU A 80 -9.68 -8.61 19.39
C LEU A 80 -10.44 -7.82 18.32
N VAL A 81 -11.76 -7.73 18.44
CA VAL A 81 -12.63 -6.94 17.55
C VAL A 81 -12.33 -5.45 17.69
N MET A 82 -12.15 -4.93 18.92
CA MET A 82 -11.81 -3.51 19.15
C MET A 82 -10.46 -3.12 18.55
N ILE A 83 -9.44 -3.99 18.68
CA ILE A 83 -8.11 -3.75 18.09
C ILE A 83 -8.18 -3.81 16.56
N ALA A 84 -8.89 -4.80 16.00
CA ALA A 84 -9.07 -4.90 14.56
C ALA A 84 -9.82 -3.68 13.99
N ALA A 85 -10.88 -3.24 14.66
CA ALA A 85 -11.63 -2.02 14.30
C ALA A 85 -10.72 -0.79 14.34
N ALA A 86 -9.92 -0.61 15.40
CA ALA A 86 -8.98 0.51 15.50
C ALA A 86 -7.94 0.52 14.37
N ILE A 87 -7.39 -0.64 14.00
CA ILE A 87 -6.41 -0.75 12.90
C ILE A 87 -7.08 -0.50 11.54
N ILE A 88 -8.31 -1.00 11.32
CA ILE A 88 -9.08 -0.72 10.09
C ILE A 88 -9.37 0.77 9.98
N LEU A 89 -9.83 1.40 11.06
CA LEU A 89 -10.17 2.82 11.11
C LEU A 89 -8.92 3.70 10.90
N LEU A 90 -7.78 3.34 11.50
CA LEU A 90 -6.50 3.98 11.21
C LEU A 90 -6.03 3.75 9.77
N GLY A 91 -6.26 2.56 9.20
CA GLY A 91 -5.94 2.25 7.80
C GLY A 91 -6.79 3.06 6.81
N MET A 92 -8.06 3.29 7.14
CA MET A 92 -8.96 4.15 6.37
C MET A 92 -8.53 5.62 6.44
N ASN A 93 -8.02 6.08 7.59
CA ASN A 93 -7.54 7.46 7.76
C ASN A 93 -6.10 7.69 7.26
N THR A 94 -5.35 6.63 6.99
CA THR A 94 -3.98 6.68 6.42
C THR A 94 -3.94 6.33 4.94
N ALA A 95 -5.10 6.34 4.25
CA ALA A 95 -5.25 6.10 2.81
C ALA A 95 -4.42 7.03 1.90
N GLY A 96 -3.71 8.02 2.45
CA GLY A 96 -2.73 8.85 1.75
C GLY A 96 -1.27 8.38 1.81
N PHE A 97 -0.92 7.30 2.53
CA PHE A 97 0.45 6.77 2.55
C PHE A 97 0.64 5.70 1.49
N ASP A 98 0.68 6.14 0.25
CA ASP A 98 0.85 5.27 -0.90
C ASP A 98 2.31 4.83 -1.04
N MET A 99 2.64 3.73 -0.37
CA MET A 99 3.95 3.08 -0.43
C MET A 99 4.29 2.63 -1.86
N GLU A 100 3.28 2.45 -2.71
CA GLU A 100 3.37 1.98 -4.09
C GLU A 100 3.69 3.15 -5.04
N ALA A 101 3.13 4.34 -4.81
CA ALA A 101 3.54 5.57 -5.52
C ALA A 101 5.03 5.91 -5.32
N LYS A 102 5.59 5.61 -4.13
CA LYS A 102 7.02 5.80 -3.82
C LYS A 102 7.95 4.76 -4.47
N LEU A 103 7.41 3.71 -5.11
CA LEU A 103 8.19 2.63 -5.73
C LEU A 103 8.51 2.86 -7.22
N ASN A 104 8.12 3.99 -7.82
CA ASN A 104 8.48 4.30 -9.22
C ASN A 104 9.95 4.68 -9.35
N ASN A 105 10.65 4.04 -10.30
CA ASN A 105 12.12 4.05 -10.37
C ASN A 105 12.76 3.85 -8.99
N ALA A 106 12.15 2.98 -8.17
CA ALA A 106 12.67 2.64 -6.85
C ALA A 106 14.12 2.22 -7.02
N SER A 107 15.01 3.14 -6.67
CA SER A 107 16.40 2.78 -6.49
C SER A 107 16.42 1.64 -5.49
N TYR A 108 17.43 0.79 -5.58
CA TYR A 108 17.65 -0.25 -4.58
C TYR A 108 17.61 0.28 -3.13
N ALA A 109 17.89 1.59 -2.93
CA ALA A 109 17.71 2.29 -1.67
C ALA A 109 16.24 2.45 -1.23
N VAL A 110 15.31 2.73 -2.15
CA VAL A 110 13.87 2.75 -1.84
C VAL A 110 13.41 1.37 -1.38
N LEU A 111 13.81 0.29 -2.08
CA LEU A 111 13.48 -1.08 -1.67
C LEU A 111 14.01 -1.42 -0.27
N PHE A 112 15.20 -0.92 0.07
CA PHE A 112 15.76 -1.03 1.41
C PHE A 112 14.94 -0.27 2.46
N VAL A 113 14.52 0.98 2.18
CA VAL A 113 13.65 1.77 3.07
C VAL A 113 12.28 1.10 3.24
N VAL A 114 11.71 0.59 2.16
CA VAL A 114 10.49 -0.22 2.19
C VAL A 114 10.68 -1.45 3.09
N GLY A 115 11.83 -2.11 3.02
CA GLY A 115 12.22 -3.19 3.93
C GLY A 115 12.24 -2.74 5.40
N ILE A 116 12.80 -1.57 5.70
CA ILE A 116 12.81 -0.99 7.06
C ILE A 116 11.37 -0.75 7.55
N LEU A 117 10.53 -0.09 6.76
CA LEU A 117 9.16 0.22 7.16
C LEU A 117 8.33 -1.07 7.35
N THR A 118 8.49 -2.03 6.44
CA THR A 118 7.84 -3.35 6.49
C THR A 118 8.29 -4.18 7.68
N SER A 119 9.48 -3.91 8.23
CA SER A 119 10.03 -4.70 9.34
C SER A 119 9.15 -4.68 10.59
N ILE A 120 8.32 -3.65 10.79
CA ILE A 120 7.31 -3.58 11.86
C ILE A 120 6.33 -4.76 11.76
N HIS A 121 5.86 -5.06 10.54
CA HIS A 121 5.03 -6.23 10.28
C HIS A 121 5.82 -7.53 10.52
N CYS A 122 7.09 -7.59 10.12
CA CYS A 122 7.94 -8.75 10.39
C CYS A 122 8.14 -9.00 11.89
N VAL A 123 8.22 -7.95 12.73
CA VAL A 123 8.24 -8.08 14.20
C VAL A 123 6.97 -8.74 14.70
N GLY A 124 5.82 -8.37 14.14
CA GLY A 124 4.56 -9.02 14.42
C GLY A 124 4.57 -10.52 14.08
N MET A 125 4.87 -10.87 12.83
CA MET A 125 4.71 -12.25 12.33
C MET A 125 5.93 -13.14 12.58
N CYS A 126 7.08 -12.73 12.05
CA CYS A 126 8.34 -13.48 12.10
C CYS A 126 9.05 -13.32 13.46
N GLY A 127 8.73 -12.27 14.23
CA GLY A 127 9.33 -12.03 15.54
C GLY A 127 9.09 -13.17 16.52
N GLY A 128 7.91 -13.80 16.54
CA GLY A 128 7.64 -14.97 17.39
C GLY A 128 8.53 -16.17 17.06
N ILE A 129 8.79 -16.41 15.77
CA ILE A 129 9.67 -17.48 15.28
C ILE A 129 11.11 -17.17 15.67
N MET A 130 11.58 -15.94 15.39
CA MET A 130 12.89 -15.46 15.79
C MET A 130 13.13 -15.65 17.30
N LEU A 131 12.19 -15.18 18.13
CA LEU A 131 12.23 -15.31 19.59
C LEU A 131 12.30 -16.78 20.03
N SER A 132 11.58 -17.68 19.35
CA SER A 132 11.66 -19.12 19.66
C SER A 132 13.06 -19.71 19.47
N GLN A 133 13.86 -19.13 18.56
CA GLN A 133 15.24 -19.55 18.29
C GLN A 133 16.25 -18.88 19.24
N THR A 134 15.95 -17.70 19.79
CA THR A 134 16.86 -16.96 20.70
C THR A 134 16.65 -17.31 22.19
N ILE A 135 15.42 -17.62 22.62
CA ILE A 135 15.07 -17.77 24.05
C ILE A 135 15.65 -19.05 24.70
N ASN A 136 16.17 -20.02 23.92
CA ASN A 136 16.48 -21.37 24.43
C ASN A 136 17.98 -21.66 24.69
N LYS A 137 18.89 -20.70 24.55
CA LYS A 137 20.33 -20.90 24.82
C LYS A 137 20.74 -20.12 26.07
N GLY A 138 21.03 -20.87 27.13
CA GLY A 138 21.40 -20.37 28.44
C GLY A 138 22.54 -19.36 28.41
N ASN A 139 22.28 -18.22 29.05
CA ASN A 139 23.15 -17.25 29.68
C ASN A 139 24.68 -17.46 29.51
N LYS A 140 25.25 -17.06 28.36
CA LYS A 140 26.70 -16.83 28.22
C LYS A 140 26.98 -15.54 27.43
N GLY A 141 26.67 -14.38 28.00
CA GLY A 141 27.07 -13.06 27.47
C GLY A 141 26.18 -12.48 26.36
N ARG A 142 26.13 -11.14 26.30
CA ARG A 142 25.26 -10.34 25.40
C ARG A 142 25.42 -10.69 23.91
N LEU A 143 26.64 -11.05 23.49
CA LEU A 143 26.98 -11.38 22.10
C LEU A 143 26.54 -12.80 21.67
N SER A 144 26.52 -13.78 22.58
CA SER A 144 26.09 -15.15 22.26
C SER A 144 24.56 -15.27 22.15
N SER A 145 23.83 -14.36 22.81
CA SER A 145 22.37 -14.22 22.69
C SER A 145 21.94 -13.65 21.33
N MET A 146 22.80 -12.89 20.65
CA MET A 146 22.52 -12.30 19.33
C MET A 146 22.83 -13.24 18.17
N LYS A 147 23.77 -14.18 18.33
CA LYS A 147 24.20 -15.11 17.29
C LYS A 147 23.05 -15.91 16.64
N PRO A 148 22.09 -16.48 17.39
CA PRO A 148 20.95 -17.17 16.78
C PRO A 148 20.07 -16.22 15.94
N GLY A 149 19.91 -14.98 16.38
CA GLY A 149 19.14 -13.97 15.63
C GLY A 149 19.83 -13.54 14.34
N LEU A 150 21.15 -13.37 14.37
CA LEU A 150 21.92 -13.08 13.16
C LEU A 150 21.86 -14.24 12.17
N LEU A 151 22.03 -15.48 12.63
CA LEU A 151 21.93 -16.68 11.78
C LEU A 151 20.54 -16.82 11.14
N TYR A 152 19.47 -16.54 11.89
CA TYR A 152 18.11 -16.55 11.36
C TYR A 152 17.91 -15.51 10.26
N ASN A 153 18.31 -14.26 10.48
CA ASN A 153 18.16 -13.21 9.47
C ASN A 153 19.05 -13.46 8.26
N LEU A 154 20.25 -14.04 8.45
CA LEU A 154 21.09 -14.44 7.33
C LEU A 154 20.40 -15.48 6.45
N GLY A 155 19.81 -16.52 7.04
CA GLY A 155 19.04 -17.51 6.28
C GLY A 155 17.84 -16.91 5.56
N ARG A 156 17.17 -15.94 6.19
CA ARG A 156 16.03 -15.22 5.61
C ARG A 156 16.44 -14.37 4.41
N VAL A 157 17.51 -13.58 4.53
CA VAL A 157 18.06 -12.78 3.42
C VAL A 157 18.45 -13.70 2.27
N THR A 158 19.21 -14.77 2.56
CA THR A 158 19.60 -15.74 1.54
C THR A 158 18.39 -16.33 0.81
N SER A 159 17.36 -16.76 1.55
CA SER A 159 16.18 -17.34 0.90
C SER A 159 15.37 -16.32 0.12
N TYR A 160 15.22 -15.09 0.60
CA TYR A 160 14.47 -14.06 -0.12
C TYR A 160 15.18 -13.70 -1.43
N THR A 161 16.50 -13.56 -1.40
CA THR A 161 17.33 -13.31 -2.59
C THR A 161 17.23 -14.44 -3.61
N ILE A 162 17.36 -15.70 -3.18
CA ILE A 162 17.26 -16.86 -4.09
C ILE A 162 15.85 -16.94 -4.69
N LEU A 163 14.81 -16.80 -3.88
CA LEU A 163 13.42 -16.83 -4.37
C LEU A 163 13.12 -15.67 -5.31
N GLY A 164 13.61 -14.46 -5.00
CA GLY A 164 13.49 -13.30 -5.88
C GLY A 164 14.16 -13.50 -7.23
N GLY A 165 15.34 -14.12 -7.24
CA GLY A 165 16.02 -14.46 -8.49
C GLY A 165 15.28 -15.52 -9.29
N ALA A 166 14.76 -16.56 -8.63
CA ALA A 166 13.96 -17.58 -9.29
C ALA A 166 12.66 -16.99 -9.88
N VAL A 167 11.94 -16.18 -9.10
CA VAL A 167 10.70 -15.54 -9.54
C VAL A 167 10.96 -14.50 -10.64
N GLY A 168 12.01 -13.69 -10.52
CA GLY A 168 12.42 -12.75 -11.58
C GLY A 168 12.84 -13.45 -12.87
N ALA A 169 13.50 -14.61 -12.78
CA ALA A 169 13.80 -15.45 -13.94
C ALA A 169 12.51 -15.95 -14.60
N VAL A 170 11.57 -16.48 -13.81
CA VAL A 170 10.26 -16.94 -14.30
C VAL A 170 9.49 -15.81 -14.98
N GLY A 171 9.61 -14.57 -14.49
CA GLY A 171 8.97 -13.40 -15.08
C GLY A 171 9.40 -13.08 -16.53
N SER A 172 10.54 -13.62 -16.98
CA SER A 172 10.99 -13.50 -18.38
C SER A 172 10.28 -14.46 -19.34
N VAL A 173 9.63 -15.52 -18.83
CA VAL A 173 9.06 -16.61 -19.64
C VAL A 173 7.58 -16.87 -19.35
N PHE A 174 7.08 -16.49 -18.17
CA PHE A 174 5.73 -16.84 -17.69
C PHE A 174 4.97 -15.61 -17.17
N ALA A 175 3.85 -15.30 -17.82
CA ALA A 175 2.74 -14.61 -17.18
C ALA A 175 1.82 -15.68 -16.56
N LEU A 176 1.69 -15.70 -15.23
CA LEU A 176 0.76 -16.60 -14.55
C LEU A 176 -0.68 -16.30 -15.00
N SER A 177 -1.47 -17.33 -15.28
CA SER A 177 -2.89 -17.14 -15.60
C SER A 177 -3.63 -16.52 -14.40
N LEU A 178 -4.60 -15.65 -14.66
CA LEU A 178 -5.40 -14.97 -13.63
C LEU A 178 -6.04 -15.93 -12.61
N PRO A 179 -6.63 -17.08 -13.01
CA PRO A 179 -7.19 -18.03 -12.05
C PRO A 179 -6.14 -18.64 -11.12
N ALA A 180 -4.93 -18.90 -11.64
CA ALA A 180 -3.84 -19.43 -10.83
C ALA A 180 -3.34 -18.39 -9.81
N GLN A 181 -3.22 -17.12 -10.22
CA GLN A 181 -2.83 -16.03 -9.34
C GLN A 181 -3.89 -15.78 -8.25
N ALA A 182 -5.17 -15.74 -8.62
CA ALA A 182 -6.29 -15.62 -7.69
C ALA A 182 -6.32 -16.78 -6.69
N GLY A 183 -6.20 -18.02 -7.19
CA GLY A 183 -6.19 -19.22 -6.37
C GLY A 183 -5.04 -19.25 -5.37
N MET A 184 -3.83 -18.86 -5.79
CA MET A 184 -2.67 -18.80 -4.91
C MET A 184 -2.84 -17.76 -3.79
N GLN A 185 -3.34 -16.56 -4.12
CA GLN A 185 -3.59 -15.50 -3.13
C GLN A 185 -4.70 -15.89 -2.15
N MET A 186 -5.77 -16.51 -2.63
CA MET A 186 -6.87 -16.99 -1.79
C MET A 186 -6.40 -18.10 -0.85
N PHE A 187 -5.66 -19.09 -1.36
CA PHE A 187 -5.07 -20.15 -0.54
C PHE A 187 -4.15 -19.58 0.55
N ALA A 188 -3.25 -18.68 0.16
CA ALA A 188 -2.33 -18.02 1.07
C ALA A 188 -3.06 -17.18 2.14
N GLY A 189 -4.12 -16.47 1.76
CA GLY A 189 -4.94 -15.65 2.65
C GLY A 189 -5.69 -16.48 3.69
N VAL A 190 -6.35 -17.55 3.24
CA VAL A 190 -7.04 -18.51 4.11
C VAL A 190 -6.04 -19.20 5.06
N PHE A 191 -4.86 -19.58 4.56
CA PHE A 191 -3.80 -20.14 5.39
C PHE A 191 -3.33 -19.18 6.48
N MET A 192 -3.13 -17.89 6.15
CA MET A 192 -2.79 -16.87 7.14
C MET A 192 -3.88 -16.69 8.18
N ILE A 193 -5.17 -16.67 7.78
CA ILE A 193 -6.29 -16.57 8.72
C ILE A 193 -6.27 -17.75 9.71
N MET A 194 -6.10 -18.98 9.22
CA MET A 194 -6.01 -20.17 10.07
C MET A 194 -4.84 -20.09 11.07
N MET A 195 -3.67 -19.65 10.60
CA MET A 195 -2.49 -19.46 11.46
C MET A 195 -2.69 -18.36 12.50
N GLY A 196 -3.28 -17.23 12.11
CA GLY A 196 -3.56 -16.12 13.01
C GLY A 196 -4.60 -16.49 14.08
N LEU A 197 -5.64 -17.25 13.74
CA LEU A 197 -6.63 -17.79 14.69
C LEU A 197 -5.98 -18.76 15.68
N ASN A 198 -5.04 -19.59 15.23
CA ASN A 198 -4.27 -20.46 16.10
C ASN A 198 -3.43 -19.65 17.11
N MET A 199 -2.73 -18.60 16.65
CA MET A 199 -1.92 -17.71 17.51
C MET A 199 -2.77 -16.86 18.47
N ALA A 200 -3.97 -16.44 18.06
CA ALA A 200 -4.93 -15.74 18.91
C ALA A 200 -5.53 -16.63 20.02
N GLY A 201 -5.39 -17.96 19.90
CA GLY A 201 -5.75 -18.93 20.93
C GLY A 201 -7.05 -19.70 20.70
N PHE A 202 -7.63 -19.64 19.49
CA PHE A 202 -8.84 -20.39 19.16
C PHE A 202 -8.59 -21.90 19.16
N SER A 203 -9.48 -22.65 19.80
CA SER A 203 -9.32 -24.08 20.06
C SER A 203 -9.46 -24.96 18.81
N ALA A 204 -10.34 -24.58 17.87
CA ALA A 204 -10.67 -25.35 16.67
C ALA A 204 -9.44 -25.59 15.76
N PHE A 205 -8.56 -24.60 15.63
CA PHE A 205 -7.43 -24.62 14.70
C PHE A 205 -6.13 -25.16 15.32
N ARG A 206 -6.15 -25.63 16.58
CA ARG A 206 -4.97 -26.24 17.23
C ARG A 206 -4.61 -27.63 16.70
N LYS A 207 -5.57 -28.34 16.09
CA LYS A 207 -5.35 -29.69 15.55
C LYS A 207 -4.71 -29.68 14.15
N PHE A 208 -4.80 -28.55 13.44
CA PHE A 208 -4.34 -28.38 12.06
C PHE A 208 -2.85 -27.96 12.00
N GLN A 209 -1.96 -28.78 12.56
CA GLN A 209 -0.51 -28.55 12.44
C GLN A 209 0.17 -29.70 11.70
N ILE A 210 0.85 -29.36 10.61
CA ILE A 210 1.78 -30.27 9.92
C ILE A 210 2.93 -30.54 10.88
N LYS A 211 2.90 -31.70 11.54
CA LYS A 211 4.02 -32.15 12.37
C LYS A 211 5.20 -32.43 11.45
N LEU A 212 6.29 -31.68 11.62
CA LEU A 212 7.53 -31.96 10.91
C LEU A 212 8.00 -33.39 11.24
N PRO A 213 8.46 -34.17 10.25
CA PRO A 213 9.01 -35.51 10.49
C PRO A 213 10.10 -35.48 11.56
N ALA A 214 10.22 -36.55 12.35
CA ALA A 214 11.18 -36.65 13.44
C ALA A 214 12.64 -36.39 12.98
N ALA A 215 12.96 -36.70 11.73
CA ALA A 215 14.26 -36.40 11.10
C ALA A 215 14.57 -34.90 11.03
N VAL A 216 13.58 -34.06 10.70
CA VAL A 216 13.72 -32.59 10.66
C VAL A 216 13.80 -32.01 12.08
N CYS A 217 13.10 -32.62 13.04
CA CYS A 217 13.21 -32.24 14.45
C CYS A 217 14.61 -32.49 15.04
N LYS A 218 15.38 -33.49 14.57
CA LYS A 218 16.78 -33.69 15.00
C LYS A 218 17.72 -32.58 14.52
N ILE A 219 17.39 -31.90 13.42
CA ILE A 219 18.17 -30.77 12.89
C ILE A 219 17.99 -29.52 13.77
N GLN A 220 16.84 -29.37 14.45
CA GLN A 220 16.57 -28.26 15.38
C GLN A 220 17.51 -28.23 16.61
N ALA A 221 18.17 -29.34 16.94
CA ALA A 221 19.13 -29.41 18.04
C ALA A 221 20.55 -28.94 17.64
N LYS A 222 20.81 -28.69 16.36
CA LYS A 222 22.15 -28.31 15.85
C LYS A 222 22.38 -26.79 15.95
N PRO A 223 23.64 -26.33 16.09
CA PRO A 223 23.97 -24.90 16.15
C PRO A 223 23.56 -24.09 14.90
N ARG A 224 23.34 -24.75 13.75
CA ARG A 224 22.86 -24.15 12.49
C ARG A 224 21.33 -24.09 12.36
N ALA A 225 20.57 -24.57 13.34
CA ALA A 225 19.11 -24.59 13.28
C ALA A 225 18.48 -23.21 12.99
N PRO A 226 18.92 -22.09 13.59
CA PRO A 226 18.31 -20.78 13.32
C PRO A 226 18.44 -20.35 11.85
N PHE A 227 19.57 -20.66 11.21
CA PHE A 227 19.80 -20.37 9.79
C PHE A 227 18.85 -21.15 8.89
N LEU A 228 18.65 -22.45 9.16
CA LEU A 228 17.71 -23.27 8.39
C LEU A 228 16.27 -22.80 8.56
N VAL A 229 15.88 -22.42 9.78
CA VAL A 229 14.55 -21.84 10.03
C VAL A 229 14.40 -20.50 9.27
N GLY A 230 15.46 -19.70 9.21
CA GLY A 230 15.52 -18.50 8.36
C GLY A 230 15.31 -18.80 6.88
N ILE A 231 15.93 -19.86 6.34
CA ILE A 231 15.71 -20.28 4.95
C ILE A 231 14.25 -20.65 4.73
N LEU A 232 13.67 -21.47 5.61
CA LEU A 232 12.27 -21.89 5.50
C LEU A 232 11.31 -20.70 5.60
N ASN A 233 11.70 -19.62 6.28
CA ASN A 233 10.90 -18.39 6.38
C ASN A 233 10.68 -17.71 5.01
N GLY A 234 11.57 -17.93 4.03
CA GLY A 234 11.40 -17.43 2.65
C GLY A 234 10.15 -17.93 1.96
N PHE A 235 9.65 -19.10 2.37
CA PHE A 235 8.47 -19.73 1.79
C PHE A 235 7.17 -19.33 2.49
N MET A 236 7.23 -18.45 3.50
CA MET A 236 6.02 -18.01 4.19
C MET A 236 5.25 -16.99 3.35
N PRO A 237 3.95 -17.22 3.09
CA PRO A 237 3.16 -16.29 2.30
C PRO A 237 2.72 -15.10 3.16
N CYS A 238 3.52 -14.03 3.21
CA CYS A 238 3.09 -12.77 3.82
C CYS A 238 2.90 -11.67 2.76
N GLY A 239 1.92 -10.78 2.98
CA GLY A 239 1.53 -9.75 2.01
C GLY A 239 2.71 -8.94 1.46
N PRO A 240 3.57 -8.35 2.30
CA PRO A 240 4.71 -7.57 1.80
C PRO A 240 5.73 -8.39 1.01
N LEU A 241 5.97 -9.65 1.40
CA LEU A 241 6.83 -10.55 0.62
C LEU A 241 6.18 -10.86 -0.73
N GLN A 242 4.88 -11.10 -0.78
CA GLN A 242 4.16 -11.35 -2.04
C GLN A 242 4.22 -10.14 -2.97
N THR A 243 3.98 -8.93 -2.48
CA THR A 243 4.11 -7.69 -3.26
C THR A 243 5.52 -7.57 -3.84
N MET A 244 6.55 -7.85 -3.04
CA MET A 244 7.91 -7.82 -3.56
C MET A 244 8.21 -8.97 -4.53
N GLN A 245 7.65 -10.16 -4.35
CA GLN A 245 7.87 -11.28 -5.27
C GLN A 245 7.21 -10.99 -6.62
N ILE A 246 6.06 -10.33 -6.59
CA ILE A 246 5.39 -9.74 -7.76
C ILE A 246 6.28 -8.67 -8.42
N PHE A 247 6.86 -7.75 -7.63
CA PHE A 247 7.80 -6.77 -8.17
C PHE A 247 9.01 -7.46 -8.83
N ALA A 248 9.58 -8.46 -8.17
CA ALA A 248 10.69 -9.27 -8.69
C ALA A 248 10.30 -9.99 -9.99
N LEU A 249 9.10 -10.57 -10.07
CA LEU A 249 8.52 -11.15 -11.29
C LEU A 249 8.47 -10.10 -12.41
N GLY A 250 7.97 -8.90 -12.10
CA GLY A 250 7.87 -7.77 -13.03
C GLY A 250 9.22 -7.25 -13.55
N THR A 251 10.34 -7.56 -12.88
CA THR A 251 11.67 -7.20 -13.39
C THR A 251 12.10 -8.01 -14.62
N GLY A 252 11.49 -9.18 -14.86
CA GLY A 252 11.83 -10.06 -15.98
C GLY A 252 13.30 -10.51 -16.02
N SER A 253 14.05 -10.39 -14.92
CA SER A 253 15.47 -10.77 -14.85
C SER A 253 15.78 -11.43 -13.51
N ALA A 254 16.50 -12.54 -13.56
CA ALA A 254 16.95 -13.25 -12.36
C ALA A 254 17.83 -12.36 -11.47
N ALA A 255 18.73 -11.58 -12.09
CA ALA A 255 19.65 -10.72 -11.36
C ALA A 255 18.91 -9.53 -10.72
N ALA A 256 18.03 -8.88 -11.48
CA ALA A 256 17.24 -7.76 -10.97
C ALA A 256 16.31 -8.21 -9.84
N GLY A 257 15.55 -9.30 -10.03
CA GLY A 257 14.68 -9.87 -9.00
C GLY A 257 15.42 -10.28 -7.72
N ALA A 258 16.61 -10.89 -7.85
CA ALA A 258 17.46 -11.24 -6.72
C ALA A 258 17.95 -10.01 -5.95
N LEU A 259 18.42 -8.98 -6.67
CA LEU A 259 18.93 -7.75 -6.07
C LEU A 259 17.82 -6.94 -5.39
N SER A 260 16.64 -6.87 -6.00
CA SER A 260 15.45 -6.25 -5.40
C SER A 260 15.08 -6.91 -4.07
N MET A 261 15.03 -8.25 -4.04
CA MET A 261 14.75 -9.00 -2.82
C MET A 261 15.84 -8.91 -1.76
N PHE A 262 17.09 -8.88 -2.20
CA PHE A 262 18.22 -8.71 -1.30
C PHE A 262 18.11 -7.38 -0.55
N MET A 263 17.87 -6.28 -1.26
CA MET A 263 17.78 -4.95 -0.68
C MET A 263 16.59 -4.80 0.25
N PHE A 264 15.43 -5.28 -0.19
CA PHE A 264 14.24 -5.37 0.66
C PHE A 264 14.50 -6.18 1.93
N SER A 265 15.07 -7.38 1.81
CA SER A 265 15.31 -8.23 2.97
C SER A 265 16.37 -7.63 3.89
N LEU A 266 17.41 -6.97 3.35
CA LEU A 266 18.45 -6.30 4.12
C LEU A 266 17.87 -5.17 4.97
N GLY A 267 16.92 -4.39 4.43
CA GLY A 267 16.19 -3.37 5.17
C GLY A 267 15.42 -3.90 6.38
N THR A 268 15.02 -5.16 6.36
CA THR A 268 14.30 -5.77 7.49
C THR A 268 15.21 -6.25 8.64
N VAL A 269 16.51 -6.38 8.39
CA VAL A 269 17.48 -6.96 9.34
C VAL A 269 17.68 -6.10 10.60
N PRO A 270 17.87 -4.76 10.53
CA PRO A 270 18.17 -3.94 11.70
C PRO A 270 17.12 -4.09 12.82
N LEU A 271 15.83 -3.96 12.48
CA LEU A 271 14.77 -4.08 13.48
C LEU A 271 14.65 -5.52 14.00
N MET A 272 14.80 -6.52 13.14
CA MET A 272 14.71 -7.93 13.55
C MET A 272 15.83 -8.37 14.49
N VAL A 273 17.07 -7.95 14.20
CA VAL A 273 18.21 -8.21 15.09
C VAL A 273 18.02 -7.47 16.41
N THR A 274 17.49 -6.25 16.39
CA THR A 274 17.19 -5.46 17.59
C THR A 274 16.16 -6.17 18.48
N VAL A 275 15.06 -6.66 17.92
CA VAL A 275 14.07 -7.45 18.67
C VAL A 275 14.67 -8.76 19.18
N GLY A 276 15.54 -9.42 18.40
CA GLY A 276 16.29 -10.60 18.84
C GLY A 276 17.23 -10.30 20.01
N ALA A 277 17.92 -9.15 20.02
CA ALA A 277 18.80 -8.73 21.10
C ALA A 277 18.04 -8.33 22.37
N LEU A 278 16.89 -7.66 22.22
CA LEU A 278 16.02 -7.24 23.33
C LEU A 278 15.15 -8.38 23.86
N SER A 279 15.14 -9.54 23.20
CA SER A 279 14.34 -10.71 23.58
C SER A 279 14.56 -11.20 25.01
N GLY A 280 15.79 -11.04 25.53
CA GLY A 280 16.14 -11.40 26.92
C GLY A 280 15.58 -10.43 27.98
N LEU A 281 15.22 -9.20 27.59
CA LEU A 281 14.66 -8.16 28.46
C LEU A 281 13.13 -8.19 28.49
N LEU A 282 12.50 -8.84 27.51
CA LEU A 282 11.06 -8.97 27.40
C LEU A 282 10.54 -9.99 28.42
N SER A 283 9.65 -9.54 29.33
CA SER A 283 9.01 -10.44 30.29
C SER A 283 8.08 -11.44 29.59
N LYS A 284 7.90 -12.61 30.20
CA LYS A 284 7.04 -13.69 29.69
C LYS A 284 5.59 -13.21 29.45
N ALA A 285 5.11 -12.25 30.24
CA ALA A 285 3.79 -11.66 30.10
C ALA A 285 3.67 -10.77 28.86
N TYR A 286 4.73 -10.01 28.52
CA TYR A 286 4.75 -9.17 27.31
C TYR A 286 4.85 -10.00 26.03
N THR A 287 5.67 -11.06 26.00
CA THR A 287 5.75 -11.97 24.84
C THR A 287 4.38 -12.56 24.49
N LYS A 288 3.59 -12.93 25.50
CA LYS A 288 2.24 -13.48 25.32
C LYS A 288 1.25 -12.46 24.76
N LYS A 289 1.31 -11.20 25.21
CA LYS A 289 0.49 -10.10 24.66
C LYS A 289 0.86 -9.81 23.21
N ILE A 290 2.16 -9.75 22.91
CA ILE A 290 2.67 -9.54 21.54
C ILE A 290 2.18 -10.64 20.60
N LEU A 291 2.35 -11.93 20.95
CA LEU A 291 1.91 -13.03 20.08
C LEU A 291 0.40 -13.02 19.81
N LYS A 292 -0.42 -12.65 20.80
CA LYS A 292 -1.88 -12.52 20.62
C LYS A 292 -2.22 -11.36 19.67
N PHE A 293 -1.60 -10.19 19.87
CA PHE A 293 -1.75 -9.03 18.99
C PHE A 293 -1.31 -9.36 17.55
N SER A 294 -0.17 -10.04 17.39
CA SER A 294 0.31 -10.52 16.10
C SER A 294 -0.68 -11.47 15.42
N GLY A 295 -1.35 -12.35 16.17
CA GLY A 295 -2.41 -13.20 15.62
C GLY A 295 -3.55 -12.40 14.99
N VAL A 296 -4.00 -11.32 15.65
CA VAL A 296 -5.04 -10.41 15.10
C VAL A 296 -4.58 -9.76 13.80
N LEU A 297 -3.36 -9.22 13.80
CA LEU A 297 -2.77 -8.58 12.63
C LEU A 297 -2.65 -9.55 11.45
N ILE A 298 -2.24 -10.79 11.70
CA ILE A 298 -2.13 -11.83 10.66
C ILE A 298 -3.51 -12.20 10.09
N ILE A 299 -4.56 -12.31 10.92
CA ILE A 299 -5.92 -12.55 10.45
C ILE A 299 -6.37 -11.43 9.53
N MET A 300 -6.17 -10.16 9.94
CA MET A 300 -6.54 -9.00 9.14
C MET A 300 -5.84 -8.99 7.78
N LEU A 301 -4.53 -9.26 7.76
CA LEU A 301 -3.76 -9.34 6.51
C LEU A 301 -4.19 -10.52 5.64
N GLY A 302 -4.54 -11.67 6.26
CA GLY A 302 -5.11 -12.80 5.56
C GLY A 302 -6.47 -12.49 4.91
N LEU A 303 -7.32 -11.70 5.57
CA LEU A 303 -8.58 -11.22 5.01
C LEU A 303 -8.36 -10.26 3.82
N ILE A 304 -7.43 -9.30 3.97
CA ILE A 304 -7.06 -8.38 2.89
C ILE A 304 -6.55 -9.16 1.68
N MET A 305 -5.66 -10.13 1.90
CA MET A 305 -5.05 -10.93 0.83
C MET A 305 -6.05 -11.88 0.16
N SER A 306 -6.98 -12.45 0.94
CA SER A 306 -8.08 -13.26 0.39
C SER A 306 -9.01 -12.41 -0.49
N ASN A 307 -9.32 -11.19 -0.06
CA ASN A 307 -10.10 -10.23 -0.84
C ASN A 307 -9.36 -9.78 -2.12
N ARG A 308 -8.02 -9.67 -2.10
CA ARG A 308 -7.24 -9.45 -3.33
C ARG A 308 -7.39 -10.61 -4.31
N GLY A 309 -7.27 -11.85 -3.83
CA GLY A 309 -7.51 -13.04 -4.65
C GLY A 309 -8.92 -13.11 -5.24
N LEU A 310 -9.95 -12.78 -4.44
CA LEU A 310 -11.34 -12.69 -4.90
C LEU A 310 -11.52 -11.65 -6.02
N ALA A 311 -10.89 -10.48 -5.90
CA ALA A 311 -10.99 -9.45 -6.93
C ALA A 311 -10.31 -9.84 -8.25
N ILE A 312 -9.15 -10.50 -8.19
CA ILE A 312 -8.50 -11.05 -9.40
C ILE A 312 -9.40 -12.11 -10.06
N ALA A 313 -10.17 -12.87 -9.28
CA ALA A 313 -11.19 -13.79 -9.79
C ALA A 313 -12.47 -13.10 -10.29
N GLY A 314 -12.56 -11.77 -10.27
CA GLY A 314 -13.73 -11.00 -10.72
C GLY A 314 -14.78 -10.73 -9.64
N MET A 315 -14.53 -11.09 -8.38
CA MET A 315 -15.41 -10.81 -7.25
C MET A 315 -14.92 -9.60 -6.45
N ASN A 316 -15.50 -8.42 -6.69
CA ASN A 316 -15.24 -7.22 -5.90
C ASN A 316 -16.00 -7.23 -4.56
N ALA A 317 -15.62 -8.13 -3.65
CA ALA A 317 -16.16 -8.19 -2.30
C ALA A 317 -15.41 -7.21 -1.37
N SER A 318 -15.71 -5.92 -1.42
CA SER A 318 -15.15 -4.99 -0.42
C SER A 318 -15.67 -5.36 0.98
N PRO A 319 -14.80 -5.69 1.96
CA PRO A 319 -15.23 -5.95 3.34
C PRO A 319 -15.95 -4.73 3.93
N VAL A 320 -15.58 -3.52 3.48
CA VAL A 320 -16.24 -2.27 3.85
C VAL A 320 -17.64 -2.20 3.25
N ALA A 321 -17.84 -2.62 1.99
CA ALA A 321 -19.18 -2.68 1.38
C ALA A 321 -20.08 -3.73 2.06
N PHE A 322 -19.53 -4.85 2.51
CA PHE A 322 -20.28 -5.84 3.30
C PHE A 322 -20.65 -5.29 4.69
N LEU A 323 -19.72 -4.64 5.39
CA LEU A 323 -19.97 -4.00 6.69
C LEU A 323 -20.98 -2.83 6.59
N ALA A 324 -20.93 -2.05 5.50
CA ALA A 324 -21.91 -1.03 5.17
C ALA A 324 -23.30 -1.64 4.86
N ARG A 325 -23.36 -2.76 4.12
CA ARG A 325 -24.62 -3.49 3.83
C ARG A 325 -25.31 -4.05 5.06
N ILE A 326 -24.56 -4.37 6.12
CA ILE A 326 -25.13 -4.82 7.41
C ILE A 326 -25.33 -3.67 8.41
N GLY A 327 -25.20 -2.42 7.97
CA GLY A 327 -25.51 -1.22 8.77
C GLY A 327 -24.48 -0.89 9.85
N ALA A 328 -23.25 -1.41 9.78
CA ALA A 328 -22.21 -1.12 10.78
C ALA A 328 -21.63 0.30 10.65
N PHE A 329 -21.78 0.92 9.49
CA PHE A 329 -21.49 2.32 9.21
C PHE A 329 -22.72 2.90 8.48
N GLY A 330 -23.13 4.12 8.84
CA GLY A 330 -24.31 4.78 8.27
C GLY A 330 -24.35 4.77 6.74
N THR A 331 -25.55 4.96 6.21
CA THR A 331 -25.97 4.64 4.82
C THR A 331 -25.33 5.42 3.68
N ASP A 332 -24.32 6.26 3.91
CA ASP A 332 -23.81 7.19 2.89
C ASP A 332 -22.40 6.82 2.38
N TYR A 333 -22.21 5.57 1.97
CA TYR A 333 -21.15 5.21 1.02
C TYR A 333 -21.71 5.31 -0.40
N ALA A 334 -22.05 6.54 -0.82
CA ALA A 334 -22.33 6.85 -2.20
C ALA A 334 -21.04 6.73 -3.02
N SER A 335 -21.11 6.00 -4.13
CA SER A 335 -20.05 5.85 -5.11
C SER A 335 -19.66 7.22 -5.68
N ALA A 336 -18.54 7.78 -5.19
CA ALA A 336 -17.95 8.99 -5.76
C ALA A 336 -17.41 8.70 -7.16
N GLY A 337 -17.87 9.48 -8.16
CA GLY A 337 -17.29 9.54 -9.50
C GLY A 337 -17.74 8.45 -10.47
N ALA A 338 -19.05 8.27 -10.69
CA ALA A 338 -19.54 7.35 -11.71
C ALA A 338 -19.84 8.09 -13.03
N ILE A 339 -19.31 7.61 -14.16
CA ILE A 339 -19.51 8.22 -15.49
C ILE A 339 -20.33 7.31 -16.39
N LYS A 340 -21.19 7.91 -17.22
CA LYS A 340 -21.92 7.21 -18.29
C LYS A 340 -21.14 7.22 -19.60
N ALA A 341 -21.24 6.14 -20.37
CA ALA A 341 -20.72 6.12 -21.73
C ALA A 341 -21.51 7.07 -22.64
N THR A 342 -20.79 7.69 -23.58
CA THR A 342 -21.41 8.51 -24.63
C THR A 342 -21.56 7.66 -25.89
N ILE A 343 -22.78 7.52 -26.41
CA ILE A 343 -23.04 6.77 -27.64
C ILE A 343 -22.82 7.69 -28.84
N LYS A 344 -21.93 7.31 -29.76
CA LYS A 344 -21.75 7.95 -31.07
C LYS A 344 -21.63 6.86 -32.13
N ASP A 345 -22.40 6.98 -33.22
CA ASP A 345 -22.36 6.06 -34.37
C ASP A 345 -22.58 4.58 -34.01
N GLY A 346 -23.45 4.29 -33.04
CA GLY A 346 -23.73 2.92 -32.57
C GLY A 346 -22.62 2.29 -31.72
N VAL A 347 -21.63 3.08 -31.29
CA VAL A 347 -20.53 2.66 -30.40
C VAL A 347 -20.53 3.52 -29.14
N GLN A 348 -20.30 2.90 -27.99
CA GLN A 348 -20.25 3.56 -26.69
C GLN A 348 -18.81 3.95 -26.36
N TYR A 349 -18.56 5.20 -25.99
CA TYR A 349 -17.24 5.69 -25.62
C TYR A 349 -17.15 5.87 -24.11
N LEU A 350 -16.15 5.26 -23.49
CA LEU A 350 -15.80 5.42 -22.08
C LEU A 350 -14.44 6.08 -21.95
N ASN A 351 -14.31 7.05 -21.05
CA ASN A 351 -13.02 7.65 -20.71
C ASN A 351 -12.69 7.39 -19.25
N MET A 352 -11.47 6.96 -18.98
CA MET A 352 -10.95 6.76 -17.64
C MET A 352 -9.47 7.14 -17.59
N THR A 353 -9.05 7.73 -16.49
CA THR A 353 -7.65 7.99 -16.20
C THR A 353 -7.07 6.89 -15.32
N ALA A 354 -5.89 6.39 -15.67
CA ALA A 354 -5.08 5.52 -14.84
C ALA A 354 -3.85 6.29 -14.33
N SER A 355 -3.82 6.53 -13.01
CA SER A 355 -2.76 7.24 -12.30
C SER A 355 -2.20 6.40 -11.14
N TYR A 356 -1.27 6.94 -10.34
CA TYR A 356 -0.84 6.27 -9.11
C TYR A 356 -1.96 6.18 -8.07
N SER A 357 -2.85 7.17 -8.02
CA SER A 357 -4.01 7.21 -7.12
C SER A 357 -5.11 6.20 -7.50
N GLY A 358 -5.01 5.57 -8.67
CA GLY A 358 -5.89 4.49 -9.11
C GLY A 358 -6.59 4.77 -10.44
N TYR A 359 -7.84 4.33 -10.53
CA TYR A 359 -8.69 4.51 -11.70
C TYR A 359 -9.74 5.59 -11.43
N THR A 360 -9.79 6.61 -12.28
CA THR A 360 -10.73 7.73 -12.10
C THR A 360 -11.37 8.07 -13.43
N PRO A 361 -12.71 8.00 -13.55
CA PRO A 361 -13.65 7.35 -12.63
C PRO A 361 -13.39 5.84 -12.45
N ASN A 362 -13.78 5.27 -11.31
CA ASN A 362 -13.69 3.82 -11.06
C ASN A 362 -15.04 3.08 -11.25
N VAL A 363 -16.14 3.80 -11.49
CA VAL A 363 -17.44 3.22 -11.85
C VAL A 363 -17.88 3.79 -13.19
N LEU A 364 -18.13 2.90 -14.14
CA LEU A 364 -18.48 3.23 -15.53
C LEU A 364 -19.84 2.63 -15.84
N TYR A 365 -20.73 3.32 -16.53
CA TYR A 365 -22.00 2.76 -17.01
C TYR A 365 -21.97 2.56 -18.52
N VAL A 366 -22.40 1.39 -18.97
CA VAL A 366 -22.56 1.03 -20.39
C VAL A 366 -23.89 0.35 -20.60
N GLN A 367 -24.42 0.44 -21.82
CA GLN A 367 -25.61 -0.27 -22.22
C GLN A 367 -25.27 -1.66 -22.75
N LYS A 368 -26.15 -2.62 -22.46
CA LYS A 368 -26.06 -4.00 -22.90
C LYS A 368 -26.03 -4.11 -24.44
N ASP A 369 -25.29 -5.08 -24.96
CA ASP A 369 -25.24 -5.48 -26.37
C ASP A 369 -24.76 -4.41 -27.39
N ILE A 370 -24.30 -3.24 -26.94
CA ILE A 370 -23.72 -2.20 -27.81
C ILE A 370 -22.19 -2.20 -27.69
N PRO A 371 -21.41 -2.21 -28.79
CA PRO A 371 -19.94 -2.18 -28.74
C PRO A 371 -19.39 -1.01 -27.92
N VAL A 372 -18.43 -1.29 -27.04
CA VAL A 372 -17.77 -0.31 -26.18
C VAL A 372 -16.34 -0.08 -26.65
N LYS A 373 -15.98 1.19 -26.76
CA LYS A 373 -14.63 1.69 -26.98
C LYS A 373 -14.17 2.42 -25.72
N TRP A 374 -13.38 1.74 -24.92
CA TRP A 374 -12.89 2.25 -23.64
C TRP A 374 -11.49 2.85 -23.79
N ILE A 375 -11.41 4.16 -23.64
CA ILE A 375 -10.18 4.94 -23.70
C ILE A 375 -9.67 5.12 -22.27
N VAL A 376 -8.48 4.60 -22.03
CA VAL A 376 -7.77 4.71 -20.75
C VAL A 376 -6.56 5.62 -20.92
N ASP A 377 -6.63 6.83 -20.37
CA ASP A 377 -5.53 7.79 -20.31
C ASP A 377 -4.53 7.39 -19.21
N GLY A 378 -3.39 6.84 -19.63
CA GLY A 378 -2.31 6.42 -18.76
C GLY A 378 -1.41 7.58 -18.35
N LYS A 379 -1.90 8.49 -17.50
CA LYS A 379 -1.10 9.63 -16.99
C LYS A 379 0.14 9.21 -16.22
N GLU A 380 0.01 8.17 -15.38
CA GLU A 380 1.10 7.71 -14.51
C GLU A 380 1.16 6.19 -14.48
N ILE A 381 1.76 5.58 -15.51
CA ILE A 381 1.87 4.12 -15.63
C ILE A 381 3.06 3.56 -14.84
N SER A 382 2.77 2.67 -13.89
CA SER A 382 3.70 1.90 -13.08
C SER A 382 3.61 0.40 -13.37
N SER A 383 4.54 -0.39 -12.83
CA SER A 383 4.42 -1.86 -12.86
C SER A 383 3.13 -2.40 -12.19
N CYS A 384 2.45 -1.60 -11.35
CA CYS A 384 1.21 -2.00 -10.67
C CYS A 384 -0.03 -1.81 -11.54
N ASN A 385 -0.18 -0.66 -12.21
CA ASN A 385 -1.38 -0.30 -12.98
C ASN A 385 -1.22 -0.52 -14.50
N LYS A 386 -0.03 -0.92 -14.98
CA LYS A 386 0.28 -1.20 -16.40
C LYS A 386 -0.58 -2.29 -17.05
N THR A 387 -1.39 -3.02 -16.30
CA THR A 387 -2.28 -4.03 -16.89
C THR A 387 -3.65 -3.98 -16.25
N ILE A 388 -4.67 -3.74 -17.07
CA ILE A 388 -6.08 -3.86 -16.71
C ILE A 388 -6.54 -5.27 -17.04
N VAL A 389 -7.27 -5.86 -16.11
CA VAL A 389 -7.83 -7.19 -16.20
C VAL A 389 -9.35 -7.10 -16.08
N ILE A 390 -10.06 -7.72 -17.02
CA ILE A 390 -11.52 -7.89 -17.00
C ILE A 390 -11.82 -9.39 -16.99
N PRO A 391 -11.96 -10.02 -15.80
CA PRO A 391 -12.04 -11.48 -15.70
C PRO A 391 -13.23 -12.09 -16.44
N ALA A 392 -14.40 -11.42 -16.40
CA ALA A 392 -15.62 -11.91 -17.04
C ALA A 392 -15.51 -12.02 -18.58
N LEU A 393 -14.67 -11.18 -19.19
CA LEU A 393 -14.42 -11.17 -20.63
C LEU A 393 -13.09 -11.86 -21.01
N ASN A 394 -12.33 -12.34 -20.02
CA ASN A 394 -10.98 -12.86 -20.19
C ASN A 394 -10.03 -11.88 -20.92
N ILE A 395 -10.22 -10.57 -20.70
CA ILE A 395 -9.40 -9.51 -21.31
C ILE A 395 -8.27 -9.12 -20.35
N GLN A 396 -7.05 -9.02 -20.89
CA GLN A 396 -5.88 -8.43 -20.22
C GLN A 396 -5.27 -7.38 -21.14
N ALA A 397 -5.50 -6.11 -20.84
CA ALA A 397 -5.01 -4.98 -21.63
C ALA A 397 -3.78 -4.37 -20.98
N GLN A 398 -2.65 -4.34 -21.70
CA GLN A 398 -1.47 -3.59 -21.25
C GLN A 398 -1.63 -2.11 -21.58
N LEU A 399 -1.37 -1.27 -20.58
CA LEU A 399 -1.39 0.18 -20.70
C LEU A 399 0.01 0.73 -21.00
N GLN A 400 0.04 1.77 -21.81
CA GLN A 400 1.18 2.63 -22.09
C GLN A 400 0.88 4.06 -21.62
N SER A 401 1.90 4.92 -21.58
CA SER A 401 1.68 6.33 -21.27
C SER A 401 0.82 6.98 -22.35
N GLY A 402 -0.15 7.82 -21.95
CA GLY A 402 -1.13 8.42 -22.85
C GLY A 402 -2.34 7.51 -23.15
N ASN A 403 -3.01 7.74 -24.28
CA ASN A 403 -4.30 7.10 -24.57
C ASN A 403 -4.15 5.61 -24.99
N ASN A 404 -4.84 4.74 -24.27
CA ASN A 404 -4.94 3.31 -24.55
C ASN A 404 -6.37 2.94 -24.90
N GLU A 405 -6.57 2.08 -25.90
CA GLU A 405 -7.90 1.70 -26.36
C GLU A 405 -8.18 0.23 -26.03
N ILE A 406 -9.33 -0.03 -25.41
CA ILE A 406 -9.83 -1.37 -25.09
C ILE A 406 -11.23 -1.50 -25.67
N ALA A 407 -11.41 -2.41 -26.62
CA ALA A 407 -12.70 -2.65 -27.28
C ALA A 407 -13.32 -3.97 -26.81
N PHE A 408 -14.61 -3.96 -26.48
CA PHE A 408 -15.38 -5.15 -26.15
C PHE A 408 -16.88 -4.91 -26.34
N THR A 409 -17.70 -5.95 -26.24
CA THR A 409 -19.17 -5.82 -26.22
C THR A 409 -19.70 -6.39 -24.91
N PRO A 410 -20.37 -5.60 -24.07
CA PRO A 410 -20.89 -6.06 -22.78
C PRO A 410 -22.13 -6.95 -23.00
N GLY A 411 -22.11 -8.15 -22.44
CA GLY A 411 -23.27 -9.04 -22.35
C GLY A 411 -24.08 -8.76 -21.08
N GLU A 412 -24.63 -9.79 -20.44
CA GLU A 412 -25.37 -9.62 -19.18
C GLU A 412 -24.47 -9.53 -17.95
N GLY A 413 -24.85 -8.64 -17.03
CA GLY A 413 -24.24 -8.49 -15.71
C GLY A 413 -23.07 -7.51 -15.66
N ASP A 414 -22.82 -6.96 -14.48
CA ASP A 414 -21.73 -6.01 -14.25
C ASP A 414 -20.35 -6.64 -14.48
N LEU A 415 -19.46 -5.88 -15.12
CA LEU A 415 -18.09 -6.30 -15.40
C LEU A 415 -17.16 -5.65 -14.37
N ASN A 416 -16.62 -6.46 -13.47
CA ASN A 416 -15.56 -6.00 -12.58
C ASN A 416 -14.22 -5.96 -13.32
N PHE A 417 -13.46 -4.88 -13.12
CA PHE A 417 -12.09 -4.79 -13.62
C PHE A 417 -11.13 -4.40 -12.50
N SER A 418 -9.87 -4.78 -12.66
CA SER A 418 -8.82 -4.42 -11.72
C SER A 418 -7.47 -4.33 -12.40
N CYS A 419 -6.48 -3.78 -11.71
CA CYS A 419 -5.10 -4.02 -12.10
C CYS A 419 -4.77 -5.53 -11.99
N TRP A 420 -3.67 -5.97 -12.61
CA TRP A 420 -3.24 -7.38 -12.55
C TRP A 420 -2.98 -7.92 -11.14
N MET A 421 -2.82 -7.04 -10.14
CA MET A 421 -2.66 -7.41 -8.74
C MET A 421 -3.97 -7.40 -7.94
N GLY A 422 -5.11 -7.00 -8.54
CA GLY A 422 -6.40 -6.91 -7.86
C GLY A 422 -6.48 -5.85 -6.75
N MET A 423 -5.56 -4.87 -6.77
CA MET A 423 -5.46 -3.82 -5.75
C MET A 423 -6.26 -2.58 -6.15
N ILE A 424 -5.98 -2.05 -7.33
CA ILE A 424 -6.75 -0.96 -7.95
C ILE A 424 -7.93 -1.60 -8.68
N ARG A 425 -9.14 -1.15 -8.40
CA ARG A 425 -10.38 -1.81 -8.82
C ARG A 425 -11.33 -0.79 -9.41
N GLY A 426 -12.14 -1.25 -10.34
CA GLY A 426 -13.31 -0.53 -10.82
C GLY A 426 -14.41 -1.49 -11.25
N GLN A 427 -15.54 -0.92 -11.63
CA GLN A 427 -16.71 -1.64 -12.08
C GLN A 427 -17.30 -0.96 -13.31
N ILE A 428 -17.59 -1.74 -14.35
CA ILE A 428 -18.42 -1.32 -15.47
C ILE A 428 -19.81 -1.93 -15.22
N LYS A 429 -20.78 -1.09 -14.91
CA LYS A 429 -22.18 -1.46 -14.72
C LYS A 429 -22.87 -1.54 -16.06
N VAL A 430 -23.45 -2.70 -16.35
CA VAL A 430 -24.17 -2.93 -17.60
C VAL A 430 -25.65 -2.74 -17.35
N VAL A 431 -26.25 -1.79 -18.05
CA VAL A 431 -27.67 -1.43 -17.92
C VAL A 431 -28.43 -1.70 -19.21
N GLU A 432 -29.74 -1.92 -19.10
CA GLU A 432 -30.61 -2.08 -20.27
C GLU A 432 -30.78 -0.76 -21.04
N ASP A 433 -30.78 0.37 -20.31
CA ASP A 433 -30.90 1.72 -20.86
C ASP A 433 -30.00 2.70 -20.10
N LEU A 434 -29.07 3.35 -20.82
CA LEU A 434 -28.15 4.36 -20.28
C LEU A 434 -28.85 5.66 -19.88
N GLU A 435 -29.98 5.99 -20.52
CA GLU A 435 -30.74 7.21 -20.22
C GLU A 435 -31.47 7.10 -18.88
N ALA A 436 -31.92 5.90 -18.52
CA ALA A 436 -32.61 5.62 -17.26
C ALA A 436 -31.71 5.70 -16.00
N VAL A 437 -30.39 5.72 -16.15
CA VAL A 437 -29.45 5.79 -15.02
C VAL A 437 -29.31 7.24 -14.54
N THR A 438 -29.57 7.57 -13.28
CA THR A 438 -29.22 8.90 -12.76
C THR A 438 -27.77 8.90 -12.25
N ALA A 439 -26.81 9.17 -13.14
CA ALA A 439 -25.41 9.39 -12.79
C ALA A 439 -24.99 10.81 -13.17
N SER A 440 -24.50 11.58 -12.18
CA SER A 440 -23.81 12.87 -12.36
C SER A 440 -22.35 12.56 -12.68
N ALA A 441 -21.70 13.03 -13.74
CA ALA A 441 -21.98 14.14 -14.64
C ALA A 441 -21.65 13.74 -16.10
N SER A 442 -22.54 14.09 -17.02
CA SER A 442 -22.16 14.41 -18.40
C SER A 442 -21.33 15.69 -18.37
N ILE A 443 -20.25 15.78 -19.15
CA ILE A 443 -19.76 17.07 -19.66
C ILE A 443 -20.51 17.30 -20.98
N PRO A 444 -21.48 18.22 -21.06
CA PRO A 444 -21.94 18.70 -22.34
C PRO A 444 -21.00 19.82 -22.81
N ALA A 445 -20.72 19.80 -24.11
CA ALA A 445 -20.18 20.95 -24.81
C ALA A 445 -21.09 22.17 -24.62
N GLU A 446 -20.46 23.33 -24.36
CA GLU A 446 -20.92 24.73 -24.50
C GLU A 446 -22.43 25.04 -24.32
N GLY A 447 -22.73 25.90 -23.32
CA GLY A 447 -23.95 26.72 -23.28
C GLY A 447 -24.64 26.87 -21.90
N ILE A 448 -24.40 27.99 -21.22
CA ILE A 448 -25.10 28.48 -20.00
C ILE A 448 -26.30 29.35 -20.47
N PRO A 449 -27.51 29.32 -19.85
CA PRO A 449 -27.68 29.98 -18.55
C PRO A 449 -28.68 29.46 -17.48
N ALA A 450 -28.21 29.70 -16.24
CA ALA A 450 -28.87 30.21 -15.03
C ALA A 450 -29.84 29.32 -14.21
N GLY A 451 -29.45 29.09 -12.94
CA GLY A 451 -30.36 28.75 -11.84
C GLY A 451 -29.71 28.00 -10.65
N ARG A 452 -29.13 28.73 -9.69
CA ARG A 452 -28.59 28.32 -8.36
C ARG A 452 -29.59 27.49 -7.49
N PRO A 453 -29.18 26.97 -6.30
CA PRO A 453 -27.88 26.44 -5.85
C PRO A 453 -28.00 25.04 -5.21
N ALA A 454 -26.92 24.25 -5.17
CA ALA A 454 -26.79 23.11 -4.27
C ALA A 454 -25.53 23.28 -3.42
N GLU A 455 -25.67 23.07 -2.10
CA GLU A 455 -24.63 23.17 -1.09
C GLU A 455 -23.56 22.09 -1.30
N GLU A 456 -22.29 22.52 -1.41
CA GLU A 456 -21.11 21.67 -1.59
C GLU A 456 -20.49 21.26 -0.27
N SER A 457 -20.01 20.02 -0.23
CA SER A 457 -19.24 19.44 0.86
C SER A 457 -17.80 19.96 0.84
N GLU A 458 -17.32 20.42 1.99
CA GLU A 458 -16.01 21.03 2.19
C GLU A 458 -14.84 20.08 1.88
N VAL A 459 -14.31 20.15 0.66
CA VAL A 459 -12.86 20.05 0.46
C VAL A 459 -12.28 21.35 1.03
N GLN A 460 -11.35 21.28 1.98
CA GLN A 460 -10.58 22.48 2.34
C GLN A 460 -9.68 22.88 1.16
N THR A 461 -10.28 23.50 0.16
CA THR A 461 -9.59 24.34 -0.81
C THR A 461 -9.13 25.56 -0.04
N LYS A 462 -7.81 25.73 0.14
CA LYS A 462 -7.29 27.05 0.54
C LYS A 462 -7.90 28.06 -0.46
N PRO A 463 -8.48 29.16 0.03
CA PRO A 463 -9.12 30.12 -0.86
C PRO A 463 -8.08 30.65 -1.86
N SER A 464 -8.48 30.77 -3.13
CA SER A 464 -7.64 31.37 -4.17
C SER A 464 -7.22 32.77 -3.74
N ILE A 465 -6.01 33.18 -4.09
CA ILE A 465 -5.50 34.55 -3.86
C ILE A 465 -6.29 35.59 -4.67
N TYR A 466 -7.02 35.13 -5.67
CA TYR A 466 -7.94 35.90 -6.52
C TYR A 466 -9.37 35.91 -6.02
N GLY A 467 -9.66 35.22 -4.90
CA GLY A 467 -11.00 35.08 -4.36
C GLY A 467 -11.84 34.06 -5.12
N PRO A 468 -13.13 33.93 -4.77
CA PRO A 468 -14.01 32.90 -5.32
C PRO A 468 -14.45 33.15 -6.77
N ASP A 469 -14.29 34.38 -7.27
CA ASP A 469 -14.69 34.79 -8.62
C ASP A 469 -13.60 35.66 -9.25
N ILE A 470 -12.82 35.05 -10.13
CA ILE A 470 -11.71 35.69 -10.85
C ILE A 470 -12.19 36.81 -11.79
N THR A 471 -13.47 36.80 -12.20
CA THR A 471 -14.04 37.85 -13.06
C THR A 471 -14.18 39.19 -12.32
N GLN A 472 -14.22 39.18 -10.99
CA GLN A 472 -14.31 40.39 -10.16
C GLN A 472 -12.93 40.99 -9.84
N VAL A 473 -11.84 40.29 -10.15
CA VAL A 473 -10.49 40.78 -9.88
C VAL A 473 -10.13 41.88 -10.87
N PRO A 474 -9.52 43.00 -10.43
CA PRO A 474 -9.03 44.05 -11.34
C PRO A 474 -8.01 43.53 -12.37
N THR A 475 -8.10 44.02 -13.61
CA THR A 475 -7.26 43.56 -14.73
C THR A 475 -5.77 43.78 -14.47
N ASP A 476 -5.39 44.89 -13.84
CA ASP A 476 -4.01 45.26 -13.46
C ASP A 476 -3.37 44.32 -12.43
N ARG A 477 -4.19 43.52 -11.73
CA ARG A 477 -3.74 42.48 -10.81
C ARG A 477 -3.55 41.11 -11.50
N LEU A 478 -4.32 40.85 -12.56
CA LEU A 478 -4.30 39.57 -13.30
C LEU A 478 -3.31 39.59 -14.46
N VAL A 479 -3.27 40.71 -15.17
CA VAL A 479 -2.51 40.93 -16.40
C VAL A 479 -1.51 42.05 -16.14
N LYS A 480 -0.24 41.83 -16.46
CA LYS A 480 0.78 42.86 -16.30
C LYS A 480 1.75 42.88 -17.46
N LYS A 481 2.01 44.07 -18.00
CA LYS A 481 3.06 44.29 -18.99
C LYS A 481 4.45 44.23 -18.33
N ALA A 482 5.40 43.64 -19.03
CA ALA A 482 6.80 43.67 -18.64
C ALA A 482 7.34 45.11 -18.66
N ALA A 483 8.20 45.46 -17.70
CA ALA A 483 8.84 46.76 -17.68
C ALA A 483 10.12 46.74 -18.53
N LEU A 484 10.27 47.67 -19.45
CA LEU A 484 11.50 47.81 -20.23
C LEU A 484 12.62 48.40 -19.35
N SER A 485 13.72 47.67 -19.24
CA SER A 485 14.90 48.06 -18.47
C SER A 485 16.16 47.88 -19.32
N GLY A 486 16.53 48.92 -20.05
CA GLY A 486 17.65 48.91 -20.98
C GLY A 486 17.38 48.02 -22.21
N ALA A 487 18.20 46.99 -22.41
CA ALA A 487 18.09 46.05 -23.53
C ALA A 487 17.26 44.78 -23.21
N ALA A 488 16.66 44.71 -22.01
CA ALA A 488 15.85 43.59 -21.55
C ALA A 488 14.52 44.09 -20.99
N GLN A 489 13.56 43.18 -20.90
CA GLN A 489 12.27 43.42 -20.25
C GLN A 489 12.22 42.62 -18.94
N THR A 490 11.67 43.20 -17.88
CA THR A 490 11.63 42.59 -16.55
C THR A 490 10.20 42.25 -16.15
N ILE A 491 10.00 41.05 -15.61
CA ILE A 491 8.75 40.62 -15.00
C ILE A 491 8.99 40.20 -13.54
N GLU A 492 8.13 40.67 -12.64
CA GLU A 492 8.14 40.30 -11.23
C GLU A 492 6.92 39.42 -10.94
N VAL A 493 7.15 38.27 -10.34
CA VAL A 493 6.14 37.25 -10.09
C VAL A 493 6.19 36.85 -8.62
N LYS A 494 5.03 36.86 -7.96
CA LYS A 494 4.90 36.43 -6.56
C LYS A 494 4.14 35.12 -6.49
N GLY A 495 4.77 34.07 -5.97
CA GLY A 495 4.10 32.82 -5.61
C GLY A 495 3.46 32.95 -4.23
N ILE A 496 2.13 32.79 -4.15
CA ILE A 496 1.37 32.87 -2.90
C ILE A 496 0.42 31.68 -2.83
N GLY A 497 0.59 30.82 -1.81
CA GLY A 497 -0.18 29.58 -1.71
C GLY A 497 0.14 28.64 -2.87
N TYR A 498 -0.84 28.33 -3.71
CA TYR A 498 -0.66 27.45 -4.89
C TYR A 498 -0.74 28.21 -6.23
N GLU A 499 -0.87 29.53 -6.21
CA GLU A 499 -1.02 30.40 -7.38
C GLU A 499 0.14 31.40 -7.49
N ILE A 500 0.28 32.03 -8.65
CA ILE A 500 1.21 33.13 -8.87
C ILE A 500 0.46 34.42 -9.21
N GLU A 501 1.04 35.55 -8.83
CA GLU A 501 0.52 36.89 -9.11
C GLU A 501 1.60 37.77 -9.75
N PRO A 502 1.34 38.40 -10.92
CA PRO A 502 0.17 38.24 -11.81
C PRO A 502 0.03 36.85 -12.46
N LEU A 503 -1.16 36.56 -13.04
CA LEU A 503 -1.44 35.30 -13.76
C LEU A 503 -0.99 35.35 -15.22
N ILE A 504 -1.06 36.52 -15.85
CA ILE A 504 -0.77 36.72 -17.26
C ILE A 504 0.26 37.84 -17.41
N PHE A 505 1.32 37.56 -18.15
CA PHE A 505 2.38 38.50 -18.45
C PHE A 505 2.37 38.86 -19.92
N ILE A 506 2.40 40.14 -20.25
CA ILE A 506 2.56 40.60 -21.63
C ILE A 506 4.02 41.00 -21.84
N THR A 507 4.65 40.42 -22.85
CA THR A 507 6.06 40.65 -23.19
C THR A 507 6.21 40.97 -24.67
N GLU A 508 7.39 41.38 -25.10
CA GLU A 508 7.74 41.55 -26.51
C GLU A 508 8.62 40.41 -27.04
N VAL A 509 8.36 39.97 -28.27
CA VAL A 509 9.19 38.97 -28.95
C VAL A 509 10.60 39.51 -29.20
N ASN A 510 11.59 38.61 -29.21
CA ASN A 510 13.01 38.91 -29.49
C ASN A 510 13.69 39.86 -28.49
N ILE A 511 13.05 40.21 -27.38
CA ILE A 511 13.67 40.95 -26.27
C ILE A 511 13.87 39.99 -25.08
N PRO A 512 15.07 39.87 -24.50
CA PRO A 512 15.32 39.03 -23.33
C PRO A 512 14.42 39.39 -22.14
N VAL A 513 13.75 38.40 -21.57
CA VAL A 513 12.90 38.51 -20.39
C VAL A 513 13.69 38.10 -19.16
N LYS A 514 13.85 39.03 -18.21
CA LYS A 514 14.36 38.76 -16.87
C LYS A 514 13.19 38.60 -15.91
N MET A 515 12.96 37.37 -15.48
CA MET A 515 11.90 37.03 -14.53
C MET A 515 12.47 36.88 -13.13
N SER A 516 11.88 37.59 -12.17
CA SER A 516 12.13 37.41 -10.74
C SER A 516 10.91 36.75 -10.11
N LEU A 517 11.04 35.51 -9.65
CA LEU A 517 9.97 34.73 -9.04
C LEU A 517 10.19 34.61 -7.53
N ASP A 518 9.39 35.30 -6.74
CA ASP A 518 9.40 35.22 -5.27
C ASP A 518 8.55 34.04 -4.80
N LEU A 519 9.20 32.96 -4.34
CA LEU A 519 8.55 31.75 -3.83
C LEU A 519 8.47 31.70 -2.30
N THR A 520 8.73 32.81 -1.60
CA THR A 520 8.78 32.85 -0.13
C THR A 520 7.45 32.48 0.53
N ALA A 521 6.33 32.83 -0.10
CA ALA A 521 4.96 32.56 0.38
C ALA A 521 4.25 31.43 -0.40
N PHE A 522 4.99 30.69 -1.23
CA PHE A 522 4.46 29.62 -2.06
C PHE A 522 4.47 28.28 -1.29
N ASP A 523 3.41 27.49 -1.42
CA ASP A 523 3.20 26.25 -0.65
C ASP A 523 4.23 25.17 -1.03
N ASN A 524 4.62 25.11 -2.32
CA ASN A 524 5.56 24.11 -2.85
C ASN A 524 6.71 24.79 -3.63
N PRO A 525 7.62 25.50 -2.94
CA PRO A 525 8.65 26.30 -3.60
C PRO A 525 9.77 25.44 -4.23
N GLN A 526 9.81 24.14 -3.92
CA GLN A 526 10.81 23.19 -4.41
C GLN A 526 10.23 22.38 -5.58
N GLY A 527 10.69 22.66 -6.80
CA GLY A 527 10.31 21.88 -7.97
C GLY A 527 10.86 22.45 -9.26
N LYS A 528 10.69 21.70 -10.36
CA LYS A 528 11.17 22.10 -11.68
C LYS A 528 10.11 22.97 -12.35
N PHE A 529 10.43 24.22 -12.59
CA PHE A 529 9.61 25.15 -13.34
C PHE A 529 9.98 25.08 -14.81
N THR A 530 8.99 25.03 -15.70
CA THR A 530 9.19 24.94 -17.14
C THR A 530 8.31 25.94 -17.87
N ILE A 531 8.90 26.69 -18.80
CA ILE A 531 8.18 27.57 -19.71
C ILE A 531 8.02 26.84 -21.03
N ILE A 532 6.77 26.62 -21.44
CA ILE A 532 6.42 25.78 -22.60
C ILE A 532 5.62 26.59 -23.61
N ASP A 533 6.01 26.53 -24.87
CA ASP A 533 5.21 27.01 -26.00
C ASP A 533 3.98 26.11 -26.16
N THR A 534 2.79 26.66 -25.93
CA THR A 534 1.55 25.86 -25.94
C THR A 534 1.13 25.40 -27.34
N SER A 535 1.68 25.99 -28.41
CA SER A 535 1.31 25.65 -29.79
C SER A 535 1.94 24.34 -30.27
N ASN A 536 3.14 24.03 -29.77
CA ASN A 536 3.96 22.89 -30.21
C ASN A 536 4.51 22.06 -29.04
N MET A 537 4.16 22.42 -27.80
CA MET A 537 4.60 21.79 -26.55
C MET A 537 6.13 21.79 -26.37
N GLN A 538 6.85 22.70 -27.02
CA GLN A 538 8.30 22.82 -26.89
C GLN A 538 8.66 23.58 -25.61
N ILE A 539 9.58 23.00 -24.83
CA ILE A 539 10.15 23.64 -23.65
C ILE A 539 11.13 24.72 -24.11
N ILE A 540 10.83 25.97 -23.75
CA ILE A 540 11.65 27.14 -24.06
C ILE A 540 12.70 27.36 -22.99
N HIS A 541 12.32 27.15 -21.73
CA HIS A 541 13.20 27.41 -20.61
C HIS A 541 12.83 26.55 -19.41
N GLU A 542 13.83 26.18 -18.61
CA GLU A 542 13.65 25.39 -17.40
C GLU A 542 14.53 25.93 -16.28
N PHE A 543 14.00 25.98 -15.07
CA PHE A 543 14.76 26.40 -13.89
C PHE A 543 14.26 25.68 -12.63
N GLN A 544 15.13 25.61 -11.62
CA GLN A 544 14.81 24.96 -10.36
C GLN A 544 14.28 25.99 -9.36
N GLY A 545 13.07 25.77 -8.86
CA GLY A 545 12.51 26.54 -7.77
C GLY A 545 13.19 26.23 -6.44
N THR A 546 13.46 27.27 -5.67
CA THR A 546 13.94 27.19 -4.29
C THR A 546 13.16 28.18 -3.43
N ASN A 547 13.05 27.92 -2.13
CA ASN A 547 12.43 28.87 -1.21
C ASN A 547 13.24 30.18 -1.16
N GLY A 548 12.61 31.29 -1.56
CA GLY A 548 13.24 32.60 -1.77
C GLY A 548 12.95 33.17 -3.16
N ILE A 549 13.73 34.17 -3.57
CA ILE A 549 13.64 34.78 -4.90
C ILE A 549 14.50 33.99 -5.89
N VAL A 550 13.89 33.61 -7.01
CA VAL A 550 14.55 32.90 -8.11
C VAL A 550 14.56 33.80 -9.34
N ASP A 551 15.74 34.27 -9.71
CA ASP A 551 15.93 35.08 -10.92
C ASP A 551 16.32 34.19 -12.11
N THR A 552 15.69 34.44 -13.25
CA THR A 552 15.96 33.68 -14.48
C THR A 552 15.78 34.52 -15.73
N GLU A 553 16.47 34.15 -16.81
CA GLU A 553 16.48 34.91 -18.07
C GLU A 553 16.25 33.98 -19.26
N PHE A 554 15.32 34.37 -20.14
CA PHE A 554 14.95 33.63 -21.34
C PHE A 554 14.45 34.57 -22.45
N THR A 555 14.41 34.09 -23.70
CA THR A 555 13.93 34.89 -24.85
C THR A 555 12.88 34.10 -25.62
N MET A 556 11.79 34.75 -26.00
CA MET A 556 10.75 34.18 -26.86
C MET A 556 10.84 34.81 -28.24
N ASN A 557 10.96 33.99 -29.28
CA ASN A 557 11.22 34.45 -30.64
C ASN A 557 9.96 34.51 -31.52
N LYS A 558 8.80 34.12 -30.96
CA LYS A 558 7.52 34.06 -31.66
C LYS A 558 6.41 34.61 -30.77
N ALA A 559 5.46 35.31 -31.39
CA ALA A 559 4.25 35.72 -30.72
C ALA A 559 3.35 34.49 -30.52
N GLY A 560 2.63 34.46 -29.39
CA GLY A 560 1.79 33.32 -29.03
C GLY A 560 1.62 33.17 -27.54
N THR A 561 1.27 31.97 -27.10
CA THR A 561 0.92 31.66 -25.71
C THR A 561 1.95 30.71 -25.12
N TYR A 562 2.61 31.13 -24.05
CA TYR A 562 3.59 30.33 -23.31
C TYR A 562 3.09 30.08 -21.89
N GLY A 563 3.08 28.83 -21.44
CA GLY A 563 2.66 28.49 -20.08
C GLY A 563 3.85 28.36 -19.13
N ILE A 564 3.70 28.87 -17.91
CA ILE A 564 4.62 28.65 -16.79
C ILE A 564 4.07 27.47 -16.00
N TYR A 565 4.81 26.36 -15.97
CA TYR A 565 4.39 25.13 -15.31
C TYR A 565 5.30 24.78 -14.14
N LEU A 566 4.70 24.18 -13.10
CA LEU A 566 5.41 23.42 -12.06
C LEU A 566 4.95 21.96 -12.12
N GLY A 567 5.76 21.10 -12.72
CA GLY A 567 5.31 19.76 -13.11
C GLY A 567 4.27 19.85 -14.24
N GLU A 568 3.04 19.35 -14.00
CA GLU A 568 1.91 19.46 -14.95
C GLU A 568 0.92 20.58 -14.59
N ASN A 569 1.14 21.30 -13.49
CA ASN A 569 0.26 22.39 -13.06
C ASN A 569 0.63 23.68 -13.79
N LEU A 570 -0.29 24.21 -14.60
CA LEU A 570 -0.18 25.55 -15.17
C LEU A 570 -0.37 26.59 -14.06
N LEU A 571 0.66 27.40 -13.83
CA LEU A 571 0.63 28.46 -12.81
C LEU A 571 0.24 29.80 -13.40
N GLY A 572 0.70 30.10 -14.61
CA GLY A 572 0.34 31.32 -15.34
C GLY A 572 0.83 31.31 -16.78
N VAL A 573 0.59 32.41 -17.48
CA VAL A 573 0.77 32.53 -18.92
C VAL A 573 1.66 33.73 -19.25
N ILE A 574 2.50 33.58 -20.26
CA ILE A 574 3.27 34.66 -20.88
C ILE A 574 2.80 34.80 -22.32
N GLU A 575 2.37 36.00 -22.68
CA GLU A 575 1.91 36.40 -24.00
C GLU A 575 2.93 37.36 -24.62
N PRO A 576 3.93 36.86 -25.36
CA PRO A 576 4.76 37.69 -26.20
C PRO A 576 3.99 38.23 -27.41
N LEU A 577 4.07 39.54 -27.61
CA LEU A 577 3.51 40.28 -28.74
C LEU A 577 4.63 40.89 -29.58
N GLU A 578 4.33 41.28 -30.83
CA GLU A 578 5.28 42.02 -31.66
C GLU A 578 5.52 43.45 -31.13
N ASN A 579 4.48 44.02 -30.53
CA ASN A 579 4.54 45.30 -29.83
C ASN A 579 3.46 45.26 -28.73
N PHE A 580 3.85 45.24 -27.46
CA PHE A 580 2.87 45.09 -26.39
C PHE A 580 2.15 46.40 -26.02
N ASP A 581 2.60 47.55 -26.51
CA ASP A 581 1.87 48.83 -26.37
C ASP A 581 0.64 48.90 -27.29
N SER A 582 0.60 48.06 -28.33
CA SER A 582 -0.49 48.03 -29.31
C SER A 582 -1.76 47.31 -28.83
N VAL A 583 -1.67 46.49 -27.77
CA VAL A 583 -2.79 45.67 -27.27
C VAL A 583 -3.17 46.08 -25.83
N PRO A 584 -4.45 46.40 -25.58
CA PRO A 584 -4.94 46.65 -24.22
C PRO A 584 -4.90 45.39 -23.35
N GLU A 585 -4.60 45.56 -22.05
CA GLU A 585 -4.56 44.44 -21.09
C GLU A 585 -5.92 43.73 -20.96
N GLU A 586 -7.01 44.47 -21.15
CA GLU A 586 -8.38 43.95 -21.11
C GLU A 586 -8.66 42.96 -22.24
N GLU A 587 -8.07 43.18 -23.42
CA GLU A 587 -8.20 42.27 -24.56
C GLU A 587 -7.50 40.94 -24.25
N ILE A 588 -6.29 41.01 -23.68
CA ILE A 588 -5.54 39.82 -23.22
C ILE A 588 -6.28 39.11 -22.08
N ARG A 589 -6.86 39.84 -21.13
CA ARG A 589 -7.71 39.25 -20.08
C ARG A 589 -8.84 38.45 -20.71
N SER A 590 -9.60 39.03 -21.64
CA SER A 590 -10.75 38.38 -22.27
C SER A 590 -10.41 37.14 -23.11
N LYS A 591 -9.15 37.03 -23.56
CA LYS A 591 -8.63 35.86 -24.28
C LYS A 591 -8.51 34.64 -23.35
N TYR A 592 -8.13 34.85 -22.09
CA TYR A 592 -7.79 33.77 -21.15
C TYR A 592 -8.82 33.55 -20.05
N LEU A 593 -9.50 34.62 -19.62
CA LEU A 593 -10.40 34.65 -18.48
C LEU A 593 -11.74 35.21 -18.98
N ARG A 594 -12.65 34.30 -19.34
CA ARG A 594 -14.03 34.62 -19.80
C ARG A 594 -15.05 34.42 -18.69
#